data_AF-A0A1Y1NKB3-F1
#
_entry.id   AF-A0A1Y1NKB3-F1
#
_cell.length_a   1.000
_cell.length_b   1.000
_cell.length_c   1.000
_cell.angle_alpha   90.00
_cell.angle_beta   90.00
_cell.angle_gamma   90.00
#
_symmetry.space_group_name_H-M   'P 1'
#
loop_
_entity.id
_entity.type
_entity.pdbx_description
1 polymer ?
#
loop_
_entity_poly.entity_id
_entity_poly.type
_entity_poly.pdbx_seq_one_letter_code
_entity_poly.pdbx_strand_id
1 'polypeptide(L)'
;ETSCFKFYTKINFKGTQYKIGDYITILNNDIMFYNIVEIIVLNSETLLFFSQQLVRTNYKPHFLAYEVDPNALSQFVLISPEELIGPPLDLIKTAKGIHII
;
A
#
# COMPACT_ATOMS: atom_id res chain seq x y z
N GLU A 1 9.10 -27.18 14.85
CA GLU A 1 9.97 -26.10 14.33
C GLU A 1 9.35 -24.78 14.72
N THR A 2 10.11 -23.90 15.35
CA THR A 2 9.62 -22.60 15.83
C THR A 2 9.47 -21.66 14.64
N SER A 3 8.24 -21.29 14.30
CA SER A 3 7.96 -20.33 13.23
C SER A 3 8.67 -19.01 13.54
N CYS A 4 9.58 -18.59 12.67
CA CYS A 4 10.35 -17.36 12.83
C CYS A 4 9.77 -16.29 11.91
N PHE A 5 9.28 -15.19 12.47
CA PHE A 5 8.87 -14.02 11.72
C PHE A 5 9.85 -12.87 11.95
N LYS A 6 10.12 -12.11 10.89
CA LYS A 6 11.01 -10.94 10.90
C LYS A 6 10.29 -9.75 10.29
N PHE A 7 10.53 -8.58 10.87
CA PHE A 7 9.99 -7.32 10.37
C PHE A 7 11.08 -6.52 9.67
N TYR A 8 10.69 -5.84 8.60
CA TYR A 8 11.57 -5.00 7.81
C TYR A 8 10.93 -3.65 7.54
N THR A 9 11.75 -2.62 7.44
CA THR A 9 11.31 -1.28 7.02
C THR A 9 11.29 -1.12 5.50
N LYS A 10 12.02 -2.00 4.79
CA LYS A 10 12.21 -1.99 3.35
C LYS A 10 12.62 -3.37 2.83
N ILE A 11 12.19 -3.71 1.62
CA ILE A 11 12.62 -4.91 0.90
C ILE A 11 12.74 -4.62 -0.61
N ASN A 12 13.65 -5.33 -1.28
CA ASN A 12 13.68 -5.39 -2.74
C ASN A 12 13.09 -6.73 -3.17
N PHE A 13 12.02 -6.71 -3.96
CA PHE A 13 11.34 -7.88 -4.47
C PHE A 13 11.14 -7.76 -5.99
N LYS A 14 11.65 -8.75 -6.74
CA LYS A 14 11.58 -8.81 -8.21
C LYS A 14 12.03 -7.51 -8.92
N GLY A 15 13.08 -6.87 -8.40
CA GLY A 15 13.63 -5.64 -8.98
C GLY A 15 12.91 -4.35 -8.55
N THR A 16 11.83 -4.46 -7.77
CA THR A 16 11.09 -3.33 -7.22
C THR A 16 11.37 -3.18 -5.73
N GLN A 17 11.50 -1.94 -5.28
CA GLN A 17 11.68 -1.63 -3.87
C GLN A 17 10.35 -1.29 -3.23
N TYR A 18 10.09 -1.88 -2.07
CA TYR A 18 8.94 -1.58 -1.23
C TYR A 18 9.45 -1.14 0.14
N LYS A 19 8.89 -0.08 0.71
CA LYS A 19 9.17 0.41 2.06
C LYS A 19 7.88 0.72 2.82
N ILE A 20 7.97 0.77 4.14
CA ILE A 20 6.87 1.26 4.98
C ILE A 20 6.48 2.68 4.53
N GLY A 21 5.18 2.93 4.43
CA GLY A 21 4.61 4.17 3.93
C GLY A 21 4.41 4.23 2.41
N ASP A 22 4.92 3.25 1.66
CA ASP A 22 4.56 3.12 0.24
C ASP A 22 3.10 2.71 0.10
N TYR A 23 2.51 3.08 -1.03
CA TYR A 23 1.18 2.64 -1.39
C TYR A 23 1.25 1.50 -2.39
N ILE A 24 0.42 0.49 -2.20
CA ILE A 24 0.30 -0.65 -3.10
C ILE A 24 -1.14 -0.82 -3.54
N THR A 25 -1.31 -1.46 -4.68
CA THR A 25 -2.61 -1.70 -5.30
C THR A 25 -2.85 -3.17 -5.54
N ILE A 26 -4.09 -3.60 -5.30
CA ILE A 26 -4.58 -4.92 -5.68
C ILE A 26 -5.84 -4.75 -6.54
N LEU A 27 -6.12 -5.74 -7.39
CA LEU A 27 -7.36 -5.80 -8.18
C LEU A 27 -8.33 -6.78 -7.51
N ASN A 28 -9.40 -6.27 -6.91
CA ASN A 28 -10.49 -7.08 -6.36
C ASN A 28 -11.84 -6.49 -6.74
N ASN A 29 -12.38 -6.94 -7.88
CA ASN A 29 -13.50 -6.35 -8.64
C ASN A 29 -13.26 -4.89 -9.12
N ASP A 30 -12.41 -4.14 -8.42
CA ASP A 30 -11.99 -2.77 -8.69
C ASP A 30 -10.59 -2.56 -8.09
N ILE A 31 -9.93 -1.44 -8.43
CA ILE A 31 -8.62 -1.09 -7.90
C ILE A 31 -8.77 -0.60 -6.45
N MET A 32 -8.09 -1.30 -5.55
CA MET A 32 -8.04 -0.99 -4.13
C MET A 32 -6.64 -0.54 -3.74
N PHE A 33 -6.55 0.49 -2.90
CA PHE A 33 -5.30 1.12 -2.48
C PHE A 33 -5.01 0.83 -1.01
N TYR A 34 -3.77 0.51 -0.70
CA TYR A 34 -3.33 0.21 0.65
C TYR A 34 -2.02 0.93 0.95
N ASN A 35 -1.83 1.33 2.19
CA ASN A 35 -0.57 1.81 2.74
C ASN A 35 0.17 0.64 3.41
N ILE A 36 1.45 0.42 3.08
CA ILE A 36 2.28 -0.56 3.77
C ILE A 36 2.63 -0.04 5.16
N VAL A 37 2.13 -0.72 6.20
CA VAL A 37 2.40 -0.40 7.61
C VAL A 37 3.63 -1.17 8.11
N GLU A 38 3.70 -2.47 7.81
CA GLU A 38 4.85 -3.31 8.12
C GLU A 38 5.13 -4.32 7.00
N ILE A 39 6.41 -4.68 6.85
CA ILE A 39 6.85 -5.74 5.95
C ILE A 39 7.26 -6.94 6.79
N ILE A 40 6.62 -8.08 6.56
CA ILE A 40 6.77 -9.30 7.34
C ILE A 40 7.36 -10.38 6.46
N VAL A 41 8.40 -11.05 6.94
CA VAL A 41 8.95 -12.26 6.30
C VAL A 41 8.79 -13.43 7.27
N LEU A 42 8.00 -14.43 6.86
CA LEU A 42 7.78 -15.67 7.58
C LEU A 42 8.74 -16.74 7.08
N ASN A 43 9.44 -17.41 8.00
CA ASN A 43 10.34 -18.53 7.75
C ASN A 43 11.40 -18.27 6.64
N SER A 44 11.73 -16.99 6.39
CA SER A 44 12.62 -16.53 5.31
C SER A 44 12.15 -16.78 3.88
N GLU A 45 10.91 -17.22 3.67
CA GLU A 45 10.39 -17.59 2.35
C GLU A 45 9.13 -16.82 1.96
N THR A 46 8.23 -16.57 2.91
CA THR A 46 6.97 -15.90 2.62
C THR A 46 7.06 -14.42 3.00
N LEU A 47 6.98 -13.56 1.99
CA LEU A 47 6.88 -12.12 2.16
C LEU A 47 5.40 -11.72 2.23
N LEU A 48 5.05 -10.91 3.23
CA LEU A 48 3.72 -10.33 3.40
C LEU A 48 3.84 -8.84 3.71
N PHE A 49 2.90 -8.06 3.18
CA PHE A 49 2.73 -6.65 3.53
C PHE A 49 1.54 -6.53 4.47
N PHE A 50 1.80 -6.17 5.72
CA PHE A 50 0.75 -5.73 6.63
C PHE A 50 0.37 -4.30 6.25
N SER A 51 -0.84 -4.14 5.74
CA SER A 51 -1.24 -2.95 5.02
C SER A 51 -2.61 -2.45 5.46
N GLN A 52 -2.79 -1.14 5.42
CA GLN A 52 -4.05 -0.50 5.77
C GLN A 52 -4.75 0.02 4.52
N GLN A 53 -6.02 -0.34 4.36
CA GLN A 53 -6.80 0.10 3.20
C GLN A 53 -7.14 1.59 3.29
N LEU A 54 -6.93 2.29 2.19
CA LEU A 54 -7.37 3.67 2.00
C LEU A 54 -8.83 3.70 1.53
N VAL A 55 -9.63 4.60 2.09
CA VAL A 55 -10.98 4.87 1.59
C VAL A 55 -10.89 5.80 0.37
N ARG A 56 -11.44 5.33 -0.75
CA ARG A 56 -11.58 6.14 -1.96
C ARG A 56 -12.68 7.16 -1.74
N THR A 57 -12.37 8.42 -1.96
CA THR A 57 -13.34 9.51 -1.81
C THR A 57 -13.94 9.90 -3.15
N ASN A 58 -13.18 9.76 -4.25
CA ASN A 58 -13.65 10.13 -5.58
C ASN A 58 -12.85 9.46 -6.70
N TYR A 59 -13.47 9.26 -7.86
CA TYR A 59 -12.78 8.96 -9.11
C TYR A 59 -12.91 10.15 -10.06
N LYS A 60 -11.81 10.57 -10.68
CA LYS A 60 -11.76 11.68 -11.64
C LYS A 60 -11.49 11.12 -13.05
N PRO A 61 -12.53 10.89 -13.88
CA PRO A 61 -12.36 10.28 -15.20
C PRO A 61 -11.43 11.07 -16.13
N HIS A 62 -11.48 12.40 -16.07
CA HIS A 62 -10.62 13.26 -16.91
C HIS A 62 -9.12 13.06 -16.66
N PHE A 63 -8.74 12.63 -15.46
CA PHE A 63 -7.35 12.38 -15.08
C PHE A 63 -7.03 10.89 -14.96
N LEU A 64 -8.03 10.01 -15.12
CA LEU A 64 -7.92 8.59 -14.80
C LEU A 64 -7.30 8.35 -13.41
N ALA A 65 -7.68 9.18 -12.44
CA ALA A 65 -7.07 9.24 -11.12
C ALA A 65 -8.11 9.10 -10.00
N TYR A 66 -7.68 8.53 -8.88
CA TYR A 66 -8.50 8.41 -7.67
C TYR A 66 -8.06 9.46 -6.64
N GLU A 67 -9.04 10.13 -6.03
CA GLU A 67 -8.82 10.89 -4.79
C GLU A 67 -8.97 9.92 -3.62
N VAL A 68 -7.97 9.93 -2.74
CA VAL A 68 -7.93 9.14 -1.52
C VAL A 68 -7.76 10.08 -0.34
N ASP A 69 -8.43 9.79 0.77
CA ASP A 69 -8.19 10.48 2.03
C ASP A 69 -7.22 9.64 2.88
N PRO A 70 -5.98 10.11 3.13
CA PRO A 70 -5.01 9.37 3.91
C PRO A 70 -5.38 9.23 5.39
N ASN A 71 -6.35 10.02 5.89
CA ASN A 71 -6.84 9.95 7.27
C ASN A 71 -8.10 9.08 7.38
N ALA A 72 -8.80 8.83 6.28
CA ALA A 72 -9.92 7.90 6.23
C ALA A 72 -9.38 6.47 6.11
N LEU A 73 -8.99 5.94 7.26
CA LEU A 73 -8.37 4.63 7.38
C LEU A 73 -9.42 3.55 7.57
N SER A 74 -9.32 2.49 6.77
CA SER A 74 -10.20 1.31 6.84
C SER A 74 -9.46 0.12 7.44
N GLN A 75 -9.90 -1.09 7.09
CA GLN A 75 -9.39 -2.37 7.57
C GLN A 75 -7.90 -2.58 7.31
N PHE A 76 -7.28 -3.35 8.20
CA PHE A 76 -5.94 -3.90 8.03
C PHE A 76 -6.02 -5.28 7.35
N VAL A 77 -5.08 -5.54 6.44
CA VAL A 77 -5.00 -6.77 5.66
C VAL A 77 -3.53 -7.18 5.51
N LEU A 78 -3.29 -8.49 5.46
CA LEU A 78 -2.01 -9.05 5.02
C LEU A 78 -2.11 -9.32 3.52
N ILE A 79 -1.21 -8.73 2.74
CA ILE A 79 -1.20 -8.81 1.28
C ILE A 79 0.07 -9.51 0.82
N SER A 80 -0.08 -10.54 -0.02
CA SER A 80 1.06 -11.17 -0.69
C SER A 80 1.55 -10.30 -1.86
N PRO A 81 2.87 -10.18 -2.09
CA PRO A 81 3.42 -9.48 -3.26
C PRO A 81 2.86 -9.96 -4.61
N GLU A 82 2.42 -11.21 -4.67
CA GLU A 82 1.82 -11.86 -5.85
C GLU A 82 0.44 -11.30 -6.19
N GLU A 83 -0.24 -10.66 -5.24
CA GLU A 83 -1.56 -10.05 -5.43
C GLU A 83 -1.46 -8.60 -5.95
N LEU A 84 -0.24 -8.04 -5.99
CA LEU A 84 -0.03 -6.66 -6.37
C LEU A 84 -0.20 -6.45 -7.88
N ILE A 85 -0.88 -5.35 -8.22
CA ILE A 85 -0.90 -4.83 -9.58
C ILE A 85 0.08 -3.66 -9.68
N GLY A 86 1.12 -3.84 -10.49
CA GLY A 86 2.12 -2.80 -10.76
C GLY A 86 3.11 -2.53 -9.61
N PRO A 87 3.96 -1.48 -9.77
CA PRO A 87 4.90 -1.05 -8.75
C PRO A 87 4.20 -0.29 -7.60
N PRO A 88 4.88 -0.05 -6.46
CA PRO A 88 4.36 0.83 -5.44
C PRO A 88 4.17 2.25 -5.98
N LEU A 89 3.20 2.94 -5.41
CA LEU A 89 2.76 4.27 -5.78
C LEU A 89 3.19 5.29 -4.72
N ASP A 90 3.53 6.49 -5.19
CA ASP A 90 3.72 7.66 -4.34
C ASP A 90 2.45 8.53 -4.36
N LEU A 91 2.10 9.13 -3.20
CA LEU A 91 1.04 10.14 -3.15
C LEU A 91 1.57 11.52 -3.53
N ILE A 92 1.00 12.08 -4.59
CA ILE A 92 1.24 13.47 -4.99
C ILE A 92 0.18 14.35 -4.29
N LYS A 93 0.62 15.19 -3.35
CA LYS A 93 -0.26 16.16 -2.69
C LYS A 93 -0.67 17.25 -3.69
N THR A 94 -1.98 17.44 -3.87
CA THR A 94 -2.49 18.57 -4.67
C THR A 94 -2.47 19.86 -3.83
N ALA A 95 -2.34 21.03 -4.49
CA ALA A 95 -2.27 22.33 -3.82
C ALA A 95 -3.53 22.70 -2.99
N LYS A 96 -4.61 21.92 -3.10
CA LYS A 96 -5.85 22.12 -2.31
C LYS A 96 -5.73 21.72 -0.83
N GLY A 97 -4.56 21.29 -0.35
CA GLY A 97 -4.29 20.96 1.05
C GLY A 97 -3.52 22.01 1.86
N ILE A 98 -3.17 23.17 1.28
CA ILE A 98 -2.62 24.28 2.05
C ILE A 98 -3.79 25.14 2.54
N HIS A 99 -4.42 24.72 3.64
CA HIS A 99 -5.08 25.71 4.49
C HIS A 99 -3.96 26.55 5.09
N ILE A 100 -3.72 27.73 4.50
CA ILE A 100 -2.99 28.80 5.14
C ILE A 100 -3.85 29.21 6.33
N ILE A 101 -3.44 28.79 7.53
CA ILE A 101 -3.90 29.34 8.79
C ILE A 101 -3.17 30.66 9.00
#